data_AF-H1KIR4-F1
#
_entry.id   AF-H1KIR4-F1
#
_cell.length_a   1.000
_cell.length_b   1.000
_cell.length_c   1.000
_cell.angle_alpha   90.00
_cell.angle_beta   90.00
_cell.angle_gamma   90.00
#
_symmetry.space_group_name_H-M   'P 1'
#
loop_
_entity.id
_entity.type
_entity.pdbx_description
1 polymer ?
#
loop_
_entity_poly.entity_id
_entity_poly.type
_entity_poly.pdbx_seq_one_letter_code
_entity_poly.pdbx_strand_id
1 'polypeptide(L)' 'MSVFARSPADRVVVVGAGVAGLATALRLAPRPVTLITASPLGAGTATGWAQGGI' A
#
# COMPACT_ATOMS: atom_id res chain seq x y z
N MET A 1 -19.77 -2.71 -14.43
CA MET A 1 -18.65 -2.04 -13.73
C MET A 1 -18.23 -0.84 -14.57
N SER A 2 -18.55 0.36 -14.10
CA SER A 2 -18.30 1.60 -14.85
C SER A 2 -16.79 1.89 -14.95
N VAL A 3 -16.32 2.09 -16.18
CA VAL A 3 -14.91 2.36 -16.58
C VAL A 3 -14.56 3.86 -16.47
N PHE A 4 -15.41 4.70 -15.88
CA PHE A 4 -14.98 6.06 -15.56
C PHE A 4 -13.84 5.99 -14.53
N ALA A 5 -12.62 6.26 -14.97
CA ALA A 5 -11.46 6.35 -14.12
C ALA A 5 -11.77 7.35 -13.00
N ARG A 6 -11.87 6.85 -11.76
CA ARG A 6 -12.01 7.73 -10.58
C ARG A 6 -10.86 8.73 -10.59
N SER A 7 -11.15 9.97 -10.22
CA SER A 7 -10.12 11.00 -10.10
C SER A 7 -9.02 10.47 -9.17
N PRO A 8 -7.73 10.74 -9.45
CA PRO A 8 -6.66 10.44 -8.50
C PRO A 8 -6.93 11.02 -7.11
N ALA A 9 -7.66 12.15 -7.04
CA ALA A 9 -8.07 12.80 -5.79
C ALA A 9 -9.07 11.96 -4.95
N ASP A 10 -9.77 10.99 -5.55
CA ASP A 10 -10.74 10.14 -4.84
C ASP A 10 -10.08 8.92 -4.17
N ARG A 11 -8.75 8.80 -4.24
CA ARG A 11 -8.00 7.66 -3.72
C ARG A 11 -7.36 8.00 -2.39
N VAL A 12 -7.33 7.04 -1.47
CA VAL A 12 -6.49 7.14 -0.28
C VAL A 12 -5.03 6.99 -0.71
N VAL A 13 -4.16 7.86 -0.20
CA VAL A 13 -2.72 7.75 -0.42
C VAL A 13 -2.07 7.10 0.79
N VAL A 14 -1.34 6.00 0.57
CA VAL A 14 -0.51 5.36 1.59
C VAL A 14 0.95 5.52 1.18
N VAL A 15 1.78 6.06 2.07
CA VAL A 15 3.21 6.27 1.82
C VAL A 15 4.00 5.24 2.63
N GLY A 16 4.77 4.41 1.93
CA GLY A 16 5.55 3.31 2.49
C GLY A 16 4.90 1.94 2.26
N ALA A 17 5.68 0.99 1.75
CA ALA A 17 5.23 -0.38 1.43
C ALA A 17 5.75 -1.45 2.41
N GLY A 18 6.07 -1.07 3.66
CA GLY A 18 6.26 -2.05 4.74
C GLY A 18 4.95 -2.75 5.11
N VAL A 19 5.01 -3.73 6.03
CA VAL A 19 3.83 -4.54 6.41
C VAL A 19 2.63 -3.69 6.83
N ALA A 20 2.85 -2.61 7.58
CA ALA A 20 1.78 -1.71 8.02
C ALA A 20 1.11 -0.98 6.86
N GLY A 21 1.88 -0.48 5.88
CA GLY A 21 1.36 0.22 4.71
C GLY A 21 0.57 -0.71 3.79
N LEU A 22 1.08 -1.92 3.56
CA LEU A 22 0.40 -2.95 2.79
C LEU A 22 -0.89 -3.42 3.49
N ALA A 23 -0.83 -3.71 4.79
CA ALA A 23 -2.00 -4.08 5.58
C ALA A 23 -3.08 -2.99 5.55
N THR A 24 -2.68 -1.72 5.67
CA THR A 24 -3.59 -0.57 5.56
C THR A 24 -4.24 -0.50 4.18
N ALA A 25 -3.46 -0.59 3.11
CA ALA A 25 -3.96 -0.54 1.73
C ALA A 25 -4.97 -1.66 1.44
N LEU A 26 -4.68 -2.88 1.89
CA LEU A 26 -5.57 -4.03 1.74
C LEU A 26 -6.84 -3.90 2.58
N ARG A 27 -6.73 -3.38 3.80
CA ARG A 27 -7.89 -3.21 4.70
C ARG A 27 -8.87 -2.15 4.23
N LEU A 28 -8.43 -1.21 3.39
CA LEU A 28 -9.29 -0.19 2.80
C LEU A 28 -10.19 -0.73 1.68
N ALA A 29 -10.03 -1.98 1.23
CA ALA A 29 -10.90 -2.59 0.24
C ALA A 29 -12.39 -2.46 0.64
N PRO A 30 -13.29 -2.10 -0.30
CA PRO A 30 -13.08 -1.96 -1.75
C PRO A 30 -12.65 -0.55 -2.20
N ARG A 31 -12.26 0.35 -1.28
CA ARG A 31 -11.85 1.71 -1.64
C ARG A 31 -10.50 1.66 -2.38
N PRO A 32 -10.38 2.32 -3.55
CA PRO A 32 -9.10 2.39 -4.27
C PRO A 32 -8.03 3.15 -3.46
N VAL A 33 -6.82 2.61 -3.48
CA VAL A 33 -5.65 3.16 -2.78
C VAL A 33 -4.52 3.37 -3.77
N THR A 34 -3.81 4.49 -3.63
CA THR A 34 -2.51 4.73 -4.27
C THR A 34 -1.42 4.48 -3.24
N LEU A 35 -0.57 3.48 -3.48
CA LEU A 35 0.57 3.16 -2.63
C LEU A 35 1.84 3.75 -3.23
N ILE A 36 2.55 4.56 -2.45
CA ILE A 36 3.84 5.15 -2.84
C ILE A 36 4.95 4.42 -2.10
N THR A 37 5.98 3.99 -2.82
CA THR A 37 7.14 3.27 -2.27
C THR A 37 8.44 3.72 -2.92
N ALA A 38 9.53 3.74 -2.16
CA ALA A 38 10.86 4.14 -2.64
C ALA A 38 11.62 3.02 -3.35
N SER A 39 11.14 1.78 -3.26
CA SER A 39 11.74 0.56 -3.81
C SER A 39 10.64 -0.38 -4.33
N PRO A 40 10.94 -1.31 -5.26
CA PRO A 40 10.00 -2.37 -5.64
C PRO A 40 9.38 -3.08 -4.43
N LEU A 41 8.12 -3.50 -4.56
CA LEU A 41 7.43 -4.24 -3.50
C LEU A 41 8.22 -5.49 -3.11
N GLY A 42 8.31 -5.74 -1.81
CA GLY A 42 9.12 -6.84 -1.26
C GLY A 42 10.60 -6.50 -1.06
N ALA A 43 11.07 -5.33 -1.52
CA ALA A 43 12.44 -4.86 -1.31
C ALA A 43 12.48 -3.52 -0.55
N GLY A 44 13.59 -3.23 0.11
CA GLY A 44 13.85 -1.89 0.68
C GLY A 44 12.95 -1.49 1.85
N THR A 45 12.33 -2.45 2.55
CA THR A 45 11.52 -2.18 3.76
C THR A 45 12.20 -2.76 5.00
N ALA A 46 12.08 -2.08 6.14
CA ALA A 46 12.58 -2.60 7.41
C ALA A 46 11.86 -3.90 7.85
N THR A 47 10.62 -4.11 7.41
CA THR A 47 9.86 -5.35 7.67
C THR A 47 10.62 -6.60 7.23
N GLY A 48 11.31 -6.57 6.09
CA GLY A 48 12.07 -7.72 5.60
C GLY A 48 13.26 -8.11 6.48
N TRP A 49 13.66 -7.24 7.41
CA TRP A 49 14.80 -7.45 8.33
C TRP A 49 14.36 -8.02 9.69
N ALA A 50 13.06 -8.24 9.91
CA ALA A 50 12.57 -8.74 11.19
C ALA A 50 13.03 -10.21 11.43
N GLN A 51 13.63 -10.47 12.59
CA GLN A 51 14.14 -11.81 12.96
C GLN A 51 13.53 -12.38 14.25
N GLY A 52 12.81 -11.57 15.02
CA GLY A 52 12.24 -11.98 16.32
C GLY A 52 10.99 -12.85 16.22
N GLY A 53 10.38 -12.95 15.04
CA GLY A 53 9.06 -13.53 14.83
C GLY A 53 7.99 -12.47 14.54
N ILE A 54 6.73 -12.89 14.58
CA ILE A 54 5.55 -12.02 14.58
C ILE A 54 5.06 -11.87 16.02
#